data_AF-A0A671NFT1-F1
#
_entry.id   AF-A0A671NFT1-F1
#
_cell.length_a   1.000
_cell.length_b   1.000
_cell.length_c   1.000
_cell.angle_alpha   90.00
_cell.angle_beta   90.00
_cell.angle_gamma   90.00
#
_symmetry.space_group_name_H-M   'P 1'
#
loop_
_entity.id
_entity.type
_entity.pdbx_description
1 polymer ?
#
loop_
_entity_poly.entity_id
_entity_poly.type
_entity_poly.pdbx_seq_one_letter_code
_entity_poly.pdbx_strand_id
1 'polypeptide(L)'
;MLTRRYCMSIKQSLVEGGGTYYHLNHSELEREEYERRGALLEKRETELKKLKVLIRDLEDYIDTLLVRIMEQTPTLLQVRSMMK
;
A
#
# COMPACT_ATOMS: atom_id res chain seq x y z
N MET A 1 -37.15 33.45 -39.04
CA MET A 1 -37.39 32.34 -38.09
C MET A 1 -36.37 31.20 -38.16
N LEU A 2 -35.65 30.99 -39.28
CA LEU A 2 -34.67 29.88 -39.44
C LEU A 2 -33.35 30.09 -38.68
N THR A 3 -32.89 31.34 -38.53
CA THR A 3 -31.65 31.70 -37.82
C THR A 3 -31.67 31.42 -36.32
N ARG A 4 -32.82 31.59 -35.66
CA ARG A 4 -32.98 31.22 -34.24
C ARG A 4 -32.95 29.70 -34.01
N ARG A 5 -33.46 28.93 -34.97
CA ARG A 5 -33.49 27.45 -34.90
C ARG A 5 -32.09 26.85 -35.07
N TYR A 6 -31.29 27.42 -35.97
CA TYR A 6 -29.88 27.04 -36.16
C TYR A 6 -29.02 27.37 -34.93
N CYS A 7 -29.25 28.53 -34.30
CA CYS A 7 -28.55 28.92 -33.05
C CYS A 7 -28.91 28.01 -31.85
N MET A 8 -30.17 27.58 -31.73
CA MET A 8 -30.58 26.59 -30.71
C MET A 8 -29.96 25.21 -30.96
N SER A 9 -29.86 24.78 -32.23
CA SER A 9 -29.23 23.50 -32.59
C SER A 9 -27.73 23.47 -32.28
N ILE A 10 -27.01 24.58 -32.46
CA ILE A 10 -25.58 24.69 -32.12
C ILE A 10 -25.36 24.73 -30.60
N LYS A 11 -26.28 25.35 -29.83
CA LYS A 11 -26.19 25.33 -28.36
C LYS A 11 -26.48 23.95 -27.77
N GLN A 12 -27.32 23.15 -28.41
CA GLN A 12 -27.68 21.82 -27.94
C GLN A 12 -26.55 20.79 -28.17
N SER A 13 -25.75 20.95 -29.23
CA SER A 13 -24.58 20.09 -29.49
C SER A 13 -23.34 20.47 -28.69
N LEU A 14 -23.17 21.74 -28.28
CA LEU A 14 -22.02 22.17 -27.46
C LEU A 14 -22.05 21.62 -26.01
N VAL A 15 -23.25 21.34 -25.47
CA VAL A 15 -23.41 20.87 -24.08
C VAL A 15 -23.26 19.35 -23.94
N GLU A 16 -23.43 18.58 -25.02
CA GLU A 16 -23.35 17.12 -24.99
C GLU A 16 -21.91 16.58 -25.06
N GLY A 17 -20.96 17.32 -25.66
CA GLY A 17 -19.56 16.89 -25.79
C GLY A 17 -18.62 17.36 -24.66
N GLY A 18 -19.01 18.39 -23.91
CA GLY A 18 -18.17 18.98 -22.86
C GLY A 18 -17.98 18.06 -21.66
N GLY A 19 -19.02 17.33 -21.24
CA GLY A 19 -18.93 16.39 -20.12
C GLY A 19 -17.97 15.23 -20.40
N THR A 20 -18.01 14.67 -21.62
CA THR A 20 -17.19 13.50 -22.01
C THR A 20 -15.69 13.79 -21.95
N TYR A 21 -15.25 15.01 -22.27
CA TYR A 21 -13.84 15.40 -22.21
C TYR A 21 -13.30 15.47 -20.77
N TYR A 22 -14.10 15.92 -19.81
CA TYR A 22 -13.70 15.94 -18.39
C TYR A 22 -13.72 14.53 -17.76
N HIS A 23 -14.63 13.65 -18.19
CA HIS A 23 -14.69 12.28 -17.67
C HIS A 23 -13.52 11.41 -18.14
N LEU A 24 -13.02 11.59 -19.37
CA LEU A 24 -11.87 10.85 -19.88
C LEU A 24 -10.60 11.19 -19.09
N ASN A 25 -10.26 12.47 -18.96
CA ASN A 25 -9.10 12.90 -18.18
C ASN A 25 -9.24 12.58 -16.68
N HIS A 26 -10.44 12.63 -16.11
CA HIS A 26 -10.65 12.25 -14.71
C HIS A 26 -10.43 10.75 -14.49
N SER A 27 -10.93 9.90 -15.41
CA SER A 27 -10.77 8.46 -15.34
C SER A 27 -9.32 8.01 -15.52
N GLU A 28 -8.54 8.71 -16.36
CA GLU A 28 -7.11 8.45 -16.55
C GLU A 28 -6.31 8.84 -15.30
N LEU A 29 -6.60 10.00 -14.71
CA LEU A 29 -5.98 10.45 -13.45
C LEU A 29 -6.31 9.50 -12.28
N GLU A 30 -7.56 9.07 -12.15
CA GLU A 30 -7.96 8.07 -11.14
C GLU A 30 -7.18 6.78 -11.34
N ARG A 31 -7.05 6.30 -12.58
CA ARG A 31 -6.32 5.07 -12.90
C ARG A 31 -4.83 5.18 -12.54
N GLU A 32 -4.19 6.30 -12.86
CA GLU A 32 -2.80 6.56 -12.48
C GLU A 32 -2.61 6.60 -10.96
N GLU A 33 -3.54 7.19 -10.22
CA GLU A 33 -3.51 7.18 -8.75
C GLU A 33 -3.65 5.77 -8.17
N TYR A 34 -4.57 4.95 -8.73
CA TYR A 34 -4.72 3.55 -8.34
C TYR A 34 -3.47 2.72 -8.65
N GLU A 35 -2.87 2.89 -9.82
CA GLU A 35 -1.62 2.22 -10.21
C GLU A 35 -0.47 2.62 -9.27
N ARG A 36 -0.32 3.92 -8.97
CA ARG A 36 0.69 4.42 -8.04
C ARG A 36 0.49 3.89 -6.62
N ARG A 37 -0.75 3.83 -6.16
CA ARG A 37 -1.11 3.24 -4.86
C ARG A 37 -0.81 1.74 -4.84
N GLY A 38 -1.12 1.03 -5.91
CA GLY A 38 -0.79 -0.39 -6.08
C GLY A 38 0.71 -0.65 -5.97
N ALA A 39 1.53 0.12 -6.69
CA ALA A 39 2.99 0.00 -6.63
C ALA A 39 3.55 0.30 -5.23
N LEU A 40 2.99 1.29 -4.53
CA LEU A 40 3.40 1.59 -3.16
C LEU A 40 3.05 0.44 -2.19
N LEU A 41 1.85 -0.13 -2.34
CA LEU A 41 1.42 -1.29 -1.54
C LEU A 41 2.31 -2.50 -1.80
N GLU A 42 2.60 -2.82 -3.06
CA GLU A 42 3.50 -3.92 -3.42
C GLU A 42 4.89 -3.71 -2.80
N LYS A 43 5.46 -2.50 -2.91
CA LYS A 43 6.74 -2.17 -2.28
C LYS A 43 6.69 -2.44 -0.77
N ARG A 44 5.65 -1.98 -0.07
CA ARG A 44 5.50 -2.22 1.38
C ARG A 44 5.33 -3.69 1.72
N GLU A 45 4.58 -4.45 0.93
CA GLU A 45 4.43 -5.88 1.14
C GLU A 45 5.77 -6.62 0.98
N THR A 46 6.59 -6.24 0.01
CA THR A 46 7.92 -6.85 -0.14
C THR A 46 8.86 -6.53 1.03
N GLU A 47 8.84 -5.29 1.53
CA GLU A 47 9.59 -4.90 2.73
C GLU A 47 9.14 -5.71 3.95
N LEU A 48 7.82 -5.86 4.15
CA LEU A 48 7.26 -6.68 5.23
C LEU A 48 7.65 -8.16 5.11
N LYS A 49 7.64 -8.73 3.90
CA LYS A 49 8.09 -10.11 3.67
C LYS A 49 9.56 -10.29 4.05
N LYS A 50 10.43 -9.35 3.67
CA LYS A 50 11.85 -9.38 4.05
C LYS A 50 12.05 -9.31 5.56
N LEU A 51 11.32 -8.42 6.24
CA LEU A 51 11.37 -8.31 7.70
C LEU A 51 10.88 -9.59 8.40
N LYS A 52 9.84 -10.24 7.89
CA LYS A 52 9.36 -11.53 8.44
C LYS A 52 10.41 -12.64 8.33
N VAL A 53 11.16 -12.68 7.25
CA VAL A 53 12.28 -13.64 7.11
C VAL A 53 13.37 -13.32 8.11
N LEU A 54 13.79 -12.06 8.21
CA LEU A 54 14.81 -11.64 9.17
C LEU A 54 14.41 -11.95 10.63
N ILE A 55 13.14 -11.72 11.00
CA ILE A 55 12.64 -12.05 12.33
C ILE A 55 12.79 -13.55 12.59
N ARG A 56 12.41 -14.40 11.63
CA ARG A 56 12.55 -15.85 11.76
C ARG A 56 14.00 -16.28 11.92
N ASP A 57 14.91 -15.74 11.10
CA ASP A 57 16.33 -16.07 11.21
C ASP A 57 16.91 -15.67 12.58
N LEU A 58 16.44 -14.55 13.14
CA LEU A 58 16.81 -14.11 14.49
C LEU A 58 16.19 -15.00 15.57
N GLU A 59 14.93 -15.40 15.42
CA GLU A 59 14.25 -16.34 16.33
C GLU A 59 14.99 -17.68 16.35
N ASP A 60 15.32 -18.25 15.18
CA ASP A 60 16.07 -19.51 15.05
C ASP A 60 17.48 -19.41 15.69
N TYR A 61 18.13 -18.25 15.54
CA TYR A 61 19.42 -17.99 16.17
C TYR A 61 19.30 -17.89 17.69
N ILE A 62 18.27 -17.19 18.19
CA ILE A 62 17.96 -17.12 19.63
C ILE A 62 17.74 -18.53 20.18
N ASP A 63 16.90 -19.34 19.53
CA ASP A 63 16.61 -20.70 19.96
C ASP A 63 17.88 -21.57 20.03
N THR A 64 18.72 -21.50 18.99
CA THR A 64 20.01 -22.21 18.96
C THR A 64 20.93 -21.78 20.11
N LEU A 65 20.98 -20.48 20.40
CA LEU A 65 21.78 -19.94 21.48
C LEU A 65 21.22 -20.34 22.85
N LEU A 66 19.90 -20.32 23.02
CA LEU A 66 19.23 -20.71 24.25
C LEU A 66 19.53 -22.18 24.61
N VAL A 67 19.53 -23.10 23.64
CA VAL A 67 19.92 -24.50 23.87
C VAL A 67 21.32 -24.58 24.49
N ARG A 68 22.30 -23.88 23.90
CA ARG A 68 23.68 -23.87 24.40
C ARG A 68 23.77 -23.29 25.81
N ILE A 69 23.05 -22.20 26.07
CA ILE A 69 23.02 -21.56 27.40
C ILE A 69 22.40 -22.50 28.43
N MET A 70 21.29 -23.16 28.10
CA MET A 70 20.61 -24.10 28.98
C MET A 70 21.48 -25.30 29.34
N GLU A 71 22.30 -25.78 28.40
CA GLU A 71 23.24 -26.89 28.62
C GLU A 71 24.49 -26.48 29.42
N GLN A 72 25.05 -25.30 29.16
CA GLN A 72 26.36 -24.90 29.70
C GLN A 72 26.26 -24.01 30.93
N THR A 73 25.38 -23.01 30.93
CA THR A 73 25.29 -21.95 31.95
C THR A 73 23.85 -21.48 32.17
N PRO A 74 22.95 -22.34 32.69
CA PRO A 74 21.52 -22.04 32.78
C PRO A 74 21.20 -20.85 33.70
N THR A 75 22.09 -20.49 34.62
CA THR A 75 21.92 -19.34 35.53
C THR A 75 21.91 -17.98 34.80
N LEU A 76 22.42 -17.90 33.58
CA LEU A 76 22.34 -16.69 32.75
C LEU A 76 20.88 -16.32 32.39
N LEU A 77 19.99 -17.31 32.33
CA LEU A 77 18.56 -17.11 32.07
C LEU A 77 17.76 -16.80 33.34
N GLN A 78 18.41 -16.66 34.50
CA GLN A 78 17.73 -16.41 35.76
C GLN A 78 17.14 -15.01 35.79
N VAL A 79 15.81 -14.91 35.67
CA VAL A 79 15.08 -13.65 35.81
C VAL A 79 14.99 -13.31 37.31
N ARG A 80 15.64 -12.21 37.74
CA ARG A 80 15.35 -11.62 39.04
C ARG A 80 14.04 -10.85 38.94
N SER A 81 13.04 -11.23 39.74
CA SER A 81 11.86 -10.37 39.91
C SER A 81 12.32 -9.04 40.48
N MET A 82 12.24 -7.98 39.68
CA MET A 82 12.51 -6.60 40.11
C MET A 82 11.27 -5.96 40.77
N MET A 83 10.32 -6.77 41.27
CA MET A 83 9.11 -6.31 41.92
C MET A 83 9.06 -6.80 43.37
N LYS A 84 9.17 -5.85 44.32
CA LYS A 84 8.68 -5.94 45.70
C LYS A 84 7.49 -5.01 45.82
#